data_AF-A0ABD2MZD4-F1
#
_entry.id   AF-A0ABD2MZD4-F1
#
_cell.length_a   1.000
_cell.length_b   1.000
_cell.length_c   1.000
_cell.angle_alpha   90.00
_cell.angle_beta   90.00
_cell.angle_gamma   90.00
#
_symmetry.space_group_name_H-M   'P 1'
#
loop_
_entity.id
_entity.type
_entity.pdbx_description
1 polymer ?
#
loop_
_entity_poly.entity_id
_entity_poly.type
_entity_poly.pdbx_seq_one_letter_code
_entity_poly.pdbx_strand_id
1 'polypeptide(L)'
;MARNSCERGITLRDWEQYAADKDIPSEQILCFFKCAHERDGSIDSNGMVILEEVNKSLMTWKAFKQPHIHHINKCLKTVPPIKTCSDMKAFNHCIKMALESSCEIEAGFTFLDWDEFSTAPLAPTEKMLCFFKCMYEKSGSIDSLGSIVLDKIDADIDRLAYLEDHQKSNVKSCLIKLPPVKTCQDMRTIIECIFKETMNGTV
;
A
#
# COMPACT_ATOMS: atom_id res chain seq x y z
N MET A 1 -30.77 -11.76 -14.56
CA MET A 1 -29.41 -11.29 -14.23
C MET A 1 -29.50 -9.89 -13.66
N ALA A 2 -29.54 -9.74 -12.33
CA ALA A 2 -29.54 -8.42 -11.68
C ALA A 2 -28.09 -7.95 -11.48
N ARG A 3 -27.49 -7.38 -12.54
CA ARG A 3 -26.20 -6.68 -12.43
C ARG A 3 -26.46 -5.26 -11.91
N ASN A 4 -26.01 -5.04 -10.67
CA ASN A 4 -25.31 -3.86 -10.17
C ASN A 4 -26.10 -2.56 -9.92
N SER A 5 -26.75 -2.48 -8.75
CA SER A 5 -27.21 -1.20 -8.16
C SER A 5 -26.07 -0.35 -7.57
N CYS A 6 -24.91 -0.95 -7.26
CA CYS A 6 -23.76 -0.27 -6.65
C CYS A 6 -22.89 0.52 -7.65
N GLU A 7 -23.07 0.31 -8.95
CA GLU A 7 -22.22 0.90 -10.01
C GLU A 7 -22.70 2.28 -10.49
N ARG A 8 -23.70 2.90 -9.84
CA ARG A 8 -24.19 4.21 -10.28
C ARG A 8 -23.08 5.26 -10.17
N GLY A 9 -22.48 5.60 -11.31
CA GLY A 9 -21.44 6.61 -11.42
C GLY A 9 -20.00 6.07 -11.39
N ILE A 10 -19.78 4.75 -11.37
CA ILE A 10 -18.46 4.15 -11.59
C ILE A 10 -18.42 3.54 -12.98
N THR A 11 -17.50 4.03 -13.80
CA THR A 11 -17.20 3.49 -15.13
C THR A 11 -16.13 2.39 -15.04
N LEU A 12 -16.03 1.56 -16.08
CA LEU A 12 -14.94 0.58 -16.20
C LEU A 12 -13.56 1.26 -16.13
N ARG A 13 -13.46 2.50 -16.64
CA ARG A 13 -12.24 3.31 -16.57
C ARG A 13 -11.88 3.69 -15.14
N ASP A 14 -12.87 4.02 -14.30
CA ASP A 14 -12.65 4.34 -12.89
C ASP A 14 -12.10 3.13 -12.11
N TRP A 15 -12.46 1.91 -12.53
CA TRP A 15 -11.88 0.66 -12.01
C TRP A 15 -10.47 0.38 -12.50
N GLU A 16 -10.23 0.54 -13.80
CA GLU A 16 -8.92 0.29 -14.41
C GLU A 16 -7.87 1.28 -13.90
N GLN A 17 -8.29 2.49 -13.53
CA GLN A 17 -7.42 3.51 -12.95
C GLN A 17 -7.21 3.35 -11.44
N TYR A 18 -8.14 2.73 -10.72
CA TYR A 18 -8.02 2.56 -9.28
C TYR A 18 -7.06 1.43 -8.91
N ALA A 19 -5.90 1.81 -8.36
CA ALA A 19 -5.01 0.88 -7.67
C ALA A 19 -5.25 0.95 -6.16
N ALA A 20 -5.81 -0.12 -5.57
CA ALA A 20 -6.24 -0.17 -4.16
C ALA A 20 -5.12 0.09 -3.14
N ASP A 21 -3.88 -0.13 -3.54
CA ASP A 21 -2.66 0.13 -2.77
C ASP A 21 -2.14 1.58 -2.95
N LYS A 22 -2.54 2.28 -4.02
CA LYS A 22 -1.90 3.53 -4.46
C LYS A 22 -2.78 4.77 -4.42
N ASP A 23 -4.09 4.71 -4.64
CA ASP A 23 -4.91 5.92 -4.78
C ASP A 23 -5.71 6.27 -3.53
N ILE A 24 -5.83 7.58 -3.24
CA ILE A 24 -6.86 8.07 -2.30
C ILE A 24 -8.19 7.81 -3.00
N PRO A 25 -9.06 6.92 -2.48
CA PRO A 25 -10.26 6.54 -3.21
C PRO A 25 -11.17 7.77 -3.36
N SER A 26 -11.67 8.01 -4.58
CA SER A 26 -12.66 9.05 -4.82
C SER A 26 -13.96 8.75 -4.05
N GLU A 27 -14.79 9.75 -3.82
CA GLU A 27 -16.07 9.56 -3.10
C GLU A 27 -16.96 8.52 -3.81
N GLN A 28 -16.91 8.46 -5.15
CA GLN A 28 -17.63 7.46 -5.94
C GLN A 28 -17.14 6.05 -5.64
N ILE A 29 -15.82 5.84 -5.62
CA ILE A 29 -15.19 4.55 -5.29
C ILE A 29 -15.53 4.14 -3.85
N LEU A 30 -15.47 5.08 -2.89
CA LEU A 30 -15.87 4.82 -1.51
C LEU A 30 -17.34 4.40 -1.40
N CYS A 31 -18.23 5.04 -2.16
CA CYS A 31 -19.64 4.66 -2.20
C CYS A 31 -19.85 3.26 -2.76
N PHE A 32 -19.09 2.89 -3.79
CA PHE A 32 -19.13 1.54 -4.30
C PHE A 32 -18.68 0.52 -3.26
N PHE A 33 -17.55 0.76 -2.57
CA PHE A 33 -17.09 -0.18 -1.55
C PHE A 33 -18.11 -0.35 -0.42
N LYS A 34 -18.68 0.77 0.05
CA LYS A 34 -19.77 0.71 1.04
C LYS A 34 -20.92 -0.17 0.54
N CYS A 35 -21.41 0.08 -0.68
CA CYS A 35 -22.53 -0.68 -1.25
C CYS A 35 -22.20 -2.16 -1.45
N ALA A 36 -20.97 -2.48 -1.88
CA ALA A 36 -20.51 -3.85 -2.03
C ALA A 36 -20.51 -4.59 -0.68
N HIS A 37 -19.98 -3.94 0.37
CA HIS A 37 -19.93 -4.50 1.72
C HIS A 37 -21.31 -4.58 2.41
N GLU A 38 -22.22 -3.65 2.14
CA GLU A 38 -23.61 -3.76 2.59
C GLU A 38 -24.33 -4.94 1.91
N ARG A 39 -24.01 -5.18 0.63
CA ARG A 39 -24.61 -6.27 -0.15
C ARG A 39 -24.06 -7.64 0.21
N ASP A 40 -22.76 -7.74 0.46
CA ASP A 40 -22.11 -9.00 0.83
C ASP A 40 -22.28 -9.35 2.32
N GLY A 41 -22.83 -8.42 3.12
CA GLY A 41 -23.11 -8.60 4.54
C GLY A 41 -21.93 -8.27 5.46
N SER A 42 -20.81 -7.78 4.92
CA SER A 42 -19.66 -7.31 5.70
C SER A 42 -19.96 -6.03 6.48
N ILE A 43 -20.99 -5.27 6.10
CA ILE A 43 -21.51 -4.12 6.83
C ILE A 43 -23.03 -4.33 7.00
N ASP A 44 -23.53 -4.21 8.23
CA ASP A 44 -24.96 -4.31 8.51
C ASP A 44 -25.73 -3.01 8.22
N SER A 45 -27.06 -3.05 8.37
CA SER A 45 -27.92 -1.88 8.13
C SER A 45 -27.68 -0.71 9.08
N ASN A 46 -26.96 -0.90 10.19
CA ASN A 46 -26.58 0.16 11.12
C ASN A 46 -25.20 0.74 10.80
N GLY A 47 -24.53 0.23 9.77
CA GLY A 47 -23.16 0.59 9.40
C GLY A 47 -22.10 -0.16 10.21
N MET A 48 -22.46 -1.18 10.98
CA MET A 48 -21.50 -1.94 11.79
C MET A 48 -20.77 -2.99 10.95
N VAL A 49 -19.46 -3.08 11.11
CA VAL A 49 -18.64 -4.07 10.42
C VAL A 49 -18.85 -5.47 11.02
N ILE A 50 -19.19 -6.42 10.16
CA ILE A 50 -19.35 -7.84 10.51
C ILE A 50 -18.06 -8.58 10.17
N LEU A 51 -17.18 -8.73 11.16
CA LEU A 51 -15.83 -9.28 10.98
C LEU A 51 -15.82 -10.70 10.38
N GLU A 52 -16.83 -11.52 10.66
CA GLU A 52 -16.94 -12.86 10.10
C GLU A 52 -17.04 -12.85 8.57
N GLU A 53 -17.93 -12.02 8.03
CA GLU A 53 -18.11 -11.89 6.57
C GLU A 53 -16.91 -11.18 5.92
N VAL A 54 -16.31 -10.19 6.60
CA VAL A 54 -15.04 -9.59 6.15
C VAL A 54 -13.95 -10.65 6.04
N ASN A 55 -13.77 -11.49 7.06
CA ASN A 55 -12.74 -12.53 7.07
C ASN A 55 -12.96 -13.55 5.96
N LYS A 56 -14.21 -13.96 5.74
CA LYS A 56 -14.58 -14.87 4.65
C LYS A 56 -14.21 -14.27 3.30
N SER A 57 -14.49 -13.00 3.08
CA SER A 57 -14.10 -12.28 1.87
C SER A 57 -12.57 -12.19 1.73
N LEU A 58 -11.84 -11.80 2.77
CA LEU A 58 -10.38 -11.71 2.77
C LEU A 58 -9.70 -13.06 2.51
N MET A 59 -10.26 -14.16 3.02
CA MET A 59 -9.72 -15.51 2.81
C MET A 59 -9.83 -15.97 1.34
N THR A 60 -10.70 -15.36 0.54
CA THR A 60 -10.73 -15.60 -0.92
C THR A 60 -9.61 -14.88 -1.65
N TRP A 61 -8.98 -13.88 -1.05
CA TRP A 61 -7.92 -13.08 -1.66
C TRP A 61 -6.56 -13.70 -1.32
N LYS A 62 -5.82 -14.12 -2.34
CA LYS A 62 -4.48 -14.74 -2.17
C LYS A 62 -3.47 -13.87 -1.42
N ALA A 63 -3.72 -12.56 -1.33
CA ALA A 63 -2.86 -11.59 -0.65
C ALA A 63 -2.96 -11.61 0.89
N PHE A 64 -4.03 -12.20 1.47
CA PHE A 64 -4.24 -12.20 2.91
C PHE A 64 -3.97 -13.58 3.55
N LYS A 65 -3.13 -13.59 4.59
CA LYS A 65 -2.84 -14.76 5.44
C LYS A 65 -3.42 -14.52 6.85
N GLN A 66 -3.52 -15.58 7.65
CA GLN A 66 -4.06 -15.53 9.02
C GLN A 66 -3.47 -14.39 9.90
N PRO A 67 -2.16 -14.10 9.89
CA PRO A 67 -1.60 -12.97 10.65
C PRO A 67 -2.12 -11.60 10.19
N HIS A 68 -2.44 -11.44 8.91
CA HIS A 68 -3.01 -10.18 8.37
C HIS A 68 -4.44 -10.02 8.85
N ILE A 69 -5.23 -11.10 8.78
CA ILE A 69 -6.62 -11.13 9.24
C ILE A 69 -6.72 -10.75 10.71
N HIS A 70 -5.79 -11.19 11.56
CA HIS A 70 -5.76 -10.79 12.97
C HIS A 70 -5.59 -9.27 13.14
N HIS A 71 -4.63 -8.66 12.43
CA HIS A 71 -4.39 -7.21 12.49
C HIS A 71 -5.57 -6.40 11.93
N ILE A 72 -6.14 -6.84 10.80
CA ILE A 72 -7.35 -6.25 10.22
C ILE A 72 -8.48 -6.25 11.23
N ASN A 73 -8.76 -7.40 11.85
CA ASN A 73 -9.82 -7.53 12.84
C ASN A 73 -9.59 -6.64 14.06
N LYS A 74 -8.35 -6.51 14.52
CA LYS A 74 -8.02 -5.62 15.63
C LYS A 74 -8.32 -4.15 15.27
N CYS A 75 -7.97 -3.72 14.06
CA CYS A 75 -8.24 -2.37 13.59
C CYS A 75 -9.73 -2.13 13.36
N LEU A 76 -10.42 -3.01 12.63
CA LEU A 76 -11.83 -2.89 12.28
C LEU A 76 -12.77 -2.83 13.50
N LYS A 77 -12.40 -3.46 14.63
CA LYS A 77 -13.14 -3.33 15.89
C LYS A 77 -13.23 -1.90 16.43
N THR A 78 -12.31 -1.03 16.02
CA THR A 78 -12.28 0.38 16.45
C THR A 78 -12.92 1.32 15.43
N VAL A 79 -13.30 0.80 14.25
CA VAL A 79 -13.91 1.62 13.20
C VAL A 79 -15.34 2.00 13.63
N PRO A 80 -15.70 3.30 13.61
CA PRO A 80 -17.05 3.74 13.88
C PRO A 80 -18.07 3.19 12.85
N PRO A 81 -19.38 3.25 13.14
CA PRO A 81 -20.39 2.84 12.17
C PRO A 81 -20.25 3.60 10.84
N ILE A 82 -20.23 2.86 9.73
CA ILE A 82 -20.07 3.37 8.36
C ILE A 82 -21.44 3.78 7.82
N LYS A 83 -21.78 5.07 7.95
CA LYS A 83 -23.10 5.60 7.55
C LYS A 83 -23.06 6.28 6.18
N THR A 84 -21.92 6.87 5.86
CA THR A 84 -21.65 7.60 4.63
C THR A 84 -20.53 6.92 3.85
N CYS A 85 -20.39 7.26 2.56
CA CYS A 85 -19.31 6.73 1.76
C CYS A 85 -17.94 7.15 2.31
N SER A 86 -17.79 8.42 2.72
CA SER A 86 -16.56 8.91 3.35
C SER A 86 -16.13 8.14 4.61
N ASP A 87 -17.04 7.52 5.35
CA ASP A 87 -16.69 6.69 6.53
C ASP A 87 -15.89 5.43 6.13
N MET A 88 -16.01 4.97 4.88
CA MET A 88 -15.20 3.85 4.36
C MET A 88 -13.70 4.13 4.35
N LYS A 89 -13.27 5.39 4.48
CA LYS A 89 -11.84 5.73 4.58
C LYS A 89 -11.18 5.02 5.77
N ALA A 90 -11.86 4.96 6.92
CA ALA A 90 -11.35 4.28 8.11
C ALA A 90 -11.26 2.76 7.91
N PHE A 91 -12.29 2.17 7.28
CA PHE A 91 -12.28 0.76 6.92
C PHE A 91 -11.13 0.42 5.96
N ASN A 92 -11.00 1.16 4.86
CA ASN A 92 -9.96 0.95 3.86
C ASN A 92 -8.56 1.16 4.45
N HIS A 93 -8.40 2.12 5.36
CA HIS A 93 -7.15 2.31 6.08
C HIS A 93 -6.77 1.05 6.88
N CYS A 94 -7.70 0.42 7.59
CA CYS A 94 -7.43 -0.84 8.30
C CYS A 94 -6.97 -1.97 7.35
N ILE A 95 -7.60 -2.10 6.18
CA ILE A 95 -7.20 -3.10 5.17
C ILE A 95 -5.80 -2.79 4.62
N LYS A 96 -5.53 -1.51 4.33
CA LYS A 96 -4.23 -1.04 3.82
C LYS A 96 -3.10 -1.25 4.83
N MET A 97 -3.29 -0.82 6.07
CA MET A 97 -2.30 -1.00 7.14
C MET A 97 -1.92 -2.48 7.31
N ALA A 98 -2.86 -3.40 7.12
CA ALA A 98 -2.56 -4.81 7.24
C ALA A 98 -1.68 -5.34 6.11
N LEU A 99 -1.81 -4.81 4.89
CA LEU A 99 -0.90 -5.11 3.78
C LEU A 99 0.51 -4.60 4.09
N GLU A 100 0.65 -3.41 4.66
CA GLU A 100 1.96 -2.85 5.05
C GLU A 100 2.58 -3.63 6.22
N SER A 101 1.78 -3.99 7.23
CA SER A 101 2.20 -4.83 8.37
C SER A 101 2.64 -6.24 7.96
N SER A 102 2.19 -6.74 6.80
CA SER A 102 2.63 -8.05 6.31
C SER A 102 4.11 -8.09 5.96
N CYS A 103 4.64 -6.99 5.42
CA CYS A 103 6.07 -6.89 5.12
C CYS A 103 6.89 -6.75 6.40
N GLU A 104 6.35 -6.09 7.43
CA GLU A 104 7.00 -6.05 8.74
C GLU A 104 7.12 -7.45 9.34
N ILE A 105 6.04 -8.24 9.29
CA ILE A 105 6.03 -9.62 9.77
C ILE A 105 6.96 -10.51 8.93
N GLU A 106 6.90 -10.43 7.60
CA GLU A 106 7.72 -11.24 6.69
C GLU A 106 9.22 -10.93 6.82
N ALA A 107 9.58 -9.68 7.05
CA ALA A 107 10.96 -9.25 7.24
C ALA A 107 11.45 -9.38 8.70
N GLY A 108 10.57 -9.72 9.65
CA GLY A 108 10.88 -9.66 11.08
C GLY A 108 11.22 -8.25 11.57
N PHE A 109 10.64 -7.25 10.91
CA PHE A 109 10.77 -5.82 11.17
C PHE A 109 9.92 -5.43 12.37
N THR A 110 10.48 -4.61 13.26
CA THR A 110 9.84 -4.18 14.50
C THR A 110 9.94 -2.67 14.68
N PHE A 111 9.20 -2.14 15.65
CA PHE A 111 9.29 -0.73 16.02
C PHE A 111 10.71 -0.27 16.40
N LEU A 112 11.53 -1.16 16.99
CA LEU A 112 12.92 -0.83 17.33
C LEU A 112 13.78 -0.64 16.07
N ASP A 113 13.48 -1.37 15.00
CA ASP A 113 14.17 -1.19 13.72
C ASP A 113 13.81 0.18 13.10
N TRP A 114 12.59 0.70 13.28
CA TRP A 114 12.22 2.06 12.83
C TRP A 114 13.03 3.16 13.53
N ASP A 115 13.28 3.02 14.84
CA ASP A 115 14.08 3.96 15.63
C ASP A 115 15.54 4.00 15.13
N GLU A 116 16.12 2.83 14.87
CA GLU A 116 17.46 2.71 14.28
C GLU A 116 17.54 3.35 12.88
N PHE A 117 16.52 3.16 12.04
CA PHE A 117 16.50 3.79 10.70
C PHE A 117 16.46 5.32 10.79
N SER A 118 15.67 5.87 11.72
CA SER A 118 15.55 7.32 11.89
C SER A 118 16.85 7.98 12.34
N THR A 119 17.73 7.23 13.02
CA THR A 119 19.01 7.72 13.55
C THR A 119 20.19 7.42 12.61
N ALA A 120 20.09 6.39 11.77
CA ALA A 120 21.15 5.99 10.83
C ALA A 120 20.61 5.57 9.44
N PRO A 121 19.96 6.48 8.69
CA PRO A 121 19.25 6.14 7.45
C PRO A 121 20.16 5.65 6.30
N LEU A 122 21.46 5.94 6.37
CA LEU A 122 22.46 5.55 5.36
C LEU A 122 23.04 4.14 5.58
N ALA A 123 22.66 3.47 6.68
CA ALA A 123 23.13 2.12 6.99
C ALA A 123 21.95 1.17 7.28
N PRO A 124 21.02 0.96 6.33
CA PRO A 124 19.86 0.12 6.57
C PRO A 124 20.26 -1.32 6.90
N THR A 125 19.65 -1.87 7.94
CA THR A 125 19.85 -3.27 8.35
C THR A 125 19.25 -4.23 7.32
N GLU A 126 19.65 -5.50 7.35
CA GLU A 126 19.10 -6.50 6.43
C GLU A 126 17.57 -6.62 6.53
N LYS A 127 17.03 -6.49 7.75
CA LYS A 127 15.58 -6.49 7.97
C LYS A 127 14.89 -5.30 7.31
N MET A 128 15.48 -4.10 7.39
CA MET A 128 14.97 -2.91 6.67
C MET A 128 14.96 -3.14 5.17
N LEU A 129 16.05 -3.69 4.64
CA LEU A 129 16.19 -3.99 3.23
C LEU A 129 15.14 -5.01 2.77
N CYS A 130 14.87 -6.05 3.55
CA CYS A 130 13.81 -7.01 3.26
C CYS A 130 12.41 -6.40 3.35
N PHE A 131 12.17 -5.55 4.35
CA PHE A 131 10.91 -4.82 4.48
C PHE A 131 10.64 -3.96 3.24
N PHE A 132 11.61 -3.15 2.82
CA PHE A 132 11.47 -2.33 1.62
C PHE A 132 11.31 -3.18 0.36
N LYS A 133 12.07 -4.27 0.19
CA LYS A 133 11.87 -5.17 -0.95
C LYS A 133 10.43 -5.68 -1.02
N CYS A 134 9.91 -6.18 0.10
CA CYS A 134 8.54 -6.68 0.19
C CYS A 134 7.52 -5.60 -0.18
N MET A 135 7.70 -4.38 0.35
CA MET A 135 6.82 -3.25 0.06
C MET A 135 6.78 -2.90 -1.44
N TYR A 136 7.96 -2.82 -2.07
CA TYR A 136 8.08 -2.48 -3.49
C TYR A 136 7.57 -3.60 -4.40
N GLU A 137 7.72 -4.87 -4.03
CA GLU A 137 7.15 -6.00 -4.77
C GLU A 137 5.62 -6.04 -4.65
N LYS A 138 5.09 -5.81 -3.45
CA LYS A 138 3.63 -5.83 -3.23
C LYS A 138 2.92 -4.63 -3.83
N SER A 139 3.56 -3.48 -3.91
CA SER A 139 3.04 -2.34 -4.67
C SER A 139 3.23 -2.54 -6.19
N GLY A 140 4.00 -3.53 -6.63
CA GLY A 140 4.35 -3.72 -8.03
C GLY A 140 5.28 -2.64 -8.59
N SER A 141 5.96 -1.88 -7.73
CA SER A 141 7.08 -1.00 -8.12
C SER A 141 8.33 -1.82 -8.47
N ILE A 142 8.42 -3.05 -7.99
CA ILE A 142 9.32 -4.11 -8.45
C ILE A 142 8.45 -5.29 -8.92
N ASP A 143 8.70 -5.81 -10.12
CA ASP A 143 7.98 -6.97 -10.65
C ASP A 143 8.55 -8.31 -10.15
N SER A 144 7.93 -9.42 -10.56
CA SER A 144 8.36 -10.77 -10.17
C SER A 144 9.75 -11.18 -10.68
N LEU A 145 10.32 -10.45 -11.65
CA LEU A 145 11.68 -10.66 -12.16
C LEU A 145 12.71 -9.80 -11.42
N GLY A 146 12.26 -8.96 -10.49
CA GLY A 146 13.09 -8.00 -9.78
C GLY A 146 13.30 -6.70 -10.55
N SER A 147 12.60 -6.49 -11.67
CA SER A 147 12.75 -5.30 -12.49
C SER A 147 11.92 -4.15 -11.92
N ILE A 148 12.51 -2.96 -11.91
CA ILE A 148 11.85 -1.73 -11.51
C ILE A 148 10.79 -1.34 -12.55
N VAL A 149 9.55 -1.16 -12.11
CA VAL A 149 8.44 -0.72 -12.96
C VAL A 149 8.32 0.80 -12.90
N LEU A 150 8.92 1.48 -13.88
CA LEU A 150 9.10 2.94 -13.86
C LEU A 150 7.79 3.72 -13.72
N ASP A 151 6.74 3.33 -14.44
CA ASP A 151 5.43 4.00 -14.34
C ASP A 151 4.87 4.00 -12.90
N LYS A 152 5.20 2.95 -12.13
CA LYS A 152 4.76 2.83 -10.73
C LYS A 152 5.63 3.66 -9.79
N ILE A 153 6.95 3.64 -9.99
CA ILE A 153 7.90 4.43 -9.22
C ILE A 153 7.73 5.94 -9.48
N ASP A 154 7.40 6.33 -10.71
CA ASP A 154 7.20 7.73 -11.07
C ASP A 154 6.08 8.36 -10.25
N ALA A 155 4.96 7.65 -10.07
CA ALA A 155 3.88 8.10 -9.22
C ALA A 155 4.30 8.21 -7.75
N ASP A 156 5.15 7.31 -7.26
CA ASP A 156 5.67 7.34 -5.88
C ASP A 156 6.62 8.53 -5.67
N ILE A 157 7.51 8.81 -6.64
CA ILE A 157 8.44 9.94 -6.63
C ILE A 157 7.71 11.28 -6.73
N ASP A 158 6.72 11.38 -7.62
CA ASP A 158 6.01 12.64 -7.86
C ASP A 158 5.23 13.10 -6.61
N ARG A 159 4.83 12.16 -5.74
CA ARG A 159 4.16 12.40 -4.46
C ARG A 159 5.09 12.87 -3.34
N LEU A 160 6.41 12.77 -3.51
CA LEU A 160 7.38 13.31 -2.57
C LEU A 160 7.40 14.83 -2.70
N ALA A 161 6.45 15.49 -2.04
CA ALA A 161 6.24 16.94 -2.13
C ALA A 161 7.45 17.78 -1.63
N TYR A 162 8.36 17.16 -0.90
CA TYR A 162 9.59 17.79 -0.42
C TYR A 162 10.73 17.76 -1.46
N LEU A 163 10.57 17.05 -2.57
CA LEU A 163 11.55 17.01 -3.65
C LEU A 163 11.22 18.02 -4.75
N GLU A 164 12.23 18.72 -5.21
CA GLU A 164 12.17 19.54 -6.41
C GLU A 164 12.18 18.68 -7.69
N ASP A 165 11.66 19.22 -8.80
CA ASP A 165 11.55 18.50 -10.08
C ASP A 165 12.91 17.95 -10.57
N HIS A 166 13.99 18.69 -10.34
CA HIS A 166 15.33 18.25 -10.72
C HIS A 166 15.79 17.04 -9.88
N GLN A 167 15.47 17.00 -8.58
CA GLN A 167 15.76 15.87 -7.69
C GLN A 167 14.95 14.65 -8.09
N LYS A 168 13.65 14.84 -8.39
CA LYS A 168 12.78 13.76 -8.91
C LYS A 168 13.35 13.16 -10.19
N SER A 169 13.78 14.00 -11.14
CA SER A 169 14.41 13.56 -12.40
C SER A 169 15.71 12.78 -12.15
N ASN A 170 16.52 13.21 -11.18
CA ASN A 170 17.77 12.53 -10.84
C ASN A 170 17.51 11.15 -10.22
N VAL A 171 16.57 11.04 -9.28
CA VAL A 171 16.15 9.76 -8.70
C VAL A 171 15.68 8.81 -9.80
N LYS A 172 14.78 9.26 -10.68
CA LYS A 172 14.29 8.45 -11.82
C LYS A 172 15.45 7.95 -12.69
N SER A 173 16.33 8.86 -13.10
CA SER A 173 17.50 8.55 -13.94
C SER A 173 18.46 7.55 -13.29
N CYS A 174 18.56 7.58 -11.96
CA CYS A 174 19.39 6.67 -11.19
C CYS A 174 18.75 5.27 -11.11
N LEU A 175 17.44 5.18 -10.80
CA LEU A 175 16.71 3.91 -10.69
C LEU A 175 16.68 3.11 -11.99
N ILE A 176 16.56 3.77 -13.15
CA ILE A 176 16.56 3.13 -14.48
C ILE A 176 17.83 2.30 -14.75
N LYS A 177 18.95 2.70 -14.16
CA LYS A 177 20.27 2.09 -14.42
C LYS A 177 20.57 0.92 -13.49
N LEU A 178 19.72 0.67 -12.49
CA LEU A 178 19.97 -0.35 -11.50
C LEU A 178 19.72 -1.76 -12.06
N PRO A 179 20.52 -2.75 -11.64
CA PRO A 179 20.26 -4.14 -11.97
C PRO A 179 18.96 -4.62 -11.30
N PRO A 180 18.39 -5.75 -11.76
CA PRO A 180 17.23 -6.35 -11.10
C PRO A 180 17.48 -6.67 -9.63
N VAL A 181 16.50 -6.35 -8.77
CA VAL A 181 16.51 -6.61 -7.33
C VAL A 181 16.02 -8.03 -7.08
N LYS A 182 16.93 -8.95 -6.75
CA LYS A 182 16.59 -10.36 -6.51
C LYS A 182 16.58 -10.71 -5.03
N THR A 183 17.40 -10.03 -4.26
CA THR A 183 17.63 -10.25 -2.83
C THR A 183 17.30 -8.98 -2.04
N CYS A 184 17.13 -9.12 -0.73
CA CYS A 184 16.95 -7.94 0.13
C CYS A 184 18.14 -6.99 0.00
N GLN A 185 19.36 -7.52 -0.05
CA GLN A 185 20.60 -6.76 -0.13
C GLN A 185 20.65 -5.85 -1.38
N ASP A 186 20.05 -6.28 -2.49
CA ASP A 186 20.00 -5.48 -3.71
C ASP A 186 19.22 -4.16 -3.52
N MET A 187 18.27 -4.11 -2.57
CA MET A 187 17.55 -2.87 -2.21
C MET A 187 18.47 -1.77 -1.71
N ARG A 188 19.66 -2.11 -1.21
CA ARG A 188 20.65 -1.11 -0.78
C ARG A 188 20.97 -0.15 -1.92
N THR A 189 21.10 -0.67 -3.14
CA THR A 189 21.40 0.16 -4.32
C THR A 189 20.27 1.13 -4.65
N ILE A 190 19.00 0.74 -4.46
CA ILE A 190 17.84 1.62 -4.59
C ILE A 190 17.86 2.71 -3.52
N ILE A 191 18.10 2.34 -2.27
CA ILE A 191 18.12 3.28 -1.15
C ILE A 191 19.24 4.29 -1.33
N GLU A 192 20.47 3.85 -1.62
CA GLU A 192 21.61 4.72 -1.90
C GLU A 192 21.35 5.67 -3.07
N CYS A 193 20.73 5.14 -4.13
CA CYS A 193 20.32 5.91 -5.30
C CYS A 193 19.35 7.05 -4.93
N ILE A 194 18.28 6.74 -4.18
CA ILE A 194 17.31 7.73 -3.73
C ILE A 194 17.97 8.73 -2.78
N PHE A 195 18.73 8.28 -1.78
CA PHE A 195 19.36 9.17 -0.79
C PHE A 195 20.37 10.12 -1.43
N LYS A 196 21.24 9.62 -2.31
CA LYS A 196 22.25 10.44 -2.98
C LYS A 196 21.61 11.56 -3.79
N GLU A 197 20.59 11.25 -4.58
CA GLU A 197 19.97 12.23 -5.47
C GLU A 197 19.01 13.19 -4.74
N THR A 198 18.54 12.82 -3.55
CA THR A 198 17.69 13.69 -2.71
C THR A 198 18.48 14.56 -1.71
N MET A 199 19.66 14.13 -1.26
CA MET A 199 20.50 14.91 -0.32
C MET A 199 21.58 15.79 -0.98
N ASN A 200 21.92 15.55 -2.26
CA ASN A 200 22.94 16.34 -2.97
C ASN A 200 22.56 17.83 -3.24
N GLY A 201 21.41 18.30 -2.78
CA GLY A 201 21.00 19.72 -2.79
C GLY A 201 21.33 20.50 -1.52
N THR A 202 21.91 19.85 -0.50
CA THR A 202 22.31 20.47 0.77
C THR A 202 23.84 20.47 0.91
N VAL A 203 24.49 21.44 0.28
CA VAL A 203 25.83 21.93 0.63
C VAL A 203 25.76 23.44 0.71
#